data_AF-A0A1S2MDJ0-F1
#
_entry.id   AF-A0A1S2MDJ0-F1
#
_cell.length_a   1.000
_cell.length_b   1.000
_cell.length_c   1.000
_cell.angle_alpha   90.00
_cell.angle_beta   90.00
_cell.angle_gamma   90.00
#
_symmetry.space_group_name_H-M   'P 1'
#
loop_
_entity.id
_entity.type
_entity.pdbx_description
1 polymer ?
#
loop_
_entity_poly.entity_id
_entity_poly.type
_entity_poly.pdbx_seq_one_letter_code
_entity_poly.pdbx_strand_id
1 'polypeptide(L)'
;MKKKFGFIIGVLILFTGLEIYLMYSEKVPLSNHMYRVISGAPTVHLNDELLLYQGTFVIDKNYLVSYIKSDENIELYIASGIPAEMRPPWIFVPNGNDLSYRYSIPKPRFSY
;
A
#
# COMPACT_ATOMS: atom_id res chain seq x y z
N MET A 1 -28.80 -20.61 -19.01
CA MET A 1 -27.61 -19.73 -19.21
C MET A 1 -27.83 -18.31 -18.69
N LYS A 2 -28.92 -17.62 -19.05
CA LYS A 2 -29.21 -16.22 -18.63
C LYS A 2 -29.17 -15.96 -17.11
N LYS A 3 -29.72 -16.88 -16.29
CA LYS A 3 -29.70 -16.75 -14.81
C LYS A 3 -28.28 -16.82 -14.21
N LYS A 4 -27.41 -17.67 -14.75
CA LYS A 4 -26.00 -17.80 -14.31
C LYS A 4 -25.20 -16.56 -14.71
N PHE A 5 -25.47 -15.99 -15.88
CA PHE A 5 -24.83 -14.77 -16.36
C PHE A 5 -25.19 -13.54 -15.51
N GLY A 6 -26.47 -13.38 -15.17
CA GLY A 6 -26.91 -12.31 -14.26
C GLY A 6 -26.28 -12.41 -12.86
N PHE A 7 -26.12 -13.63 -12.34
CA PHE A 7 -25.41 -13.85 -11.08
C PHE A 7 -23.94 -13.42 -11.15
N ILE A 8 -23.22 -13.80 -12.21
CA ILE A 8 -21.81 -13.42 -12.40
C ILE A 8 -21.66 -11.90 -12.46
N ILE A 9 -22.53 -11.21 -13.22
CA ILE A 9 -22.53 -9.75 -13.30
C ILE A 9 -22.82 -9.13 -11.93
N GLY A 10 -23.80 -9.66 -11.19
CA GLY A 10 -24.13 -9.18 -9.85
C GLY A 10 -22.94 -9.26 -8.89
N VAL A 11 -22.20 -10.37 -8.91
CA VAL A 11 -20.98 -10.55 -8.10
C VAL A 11 -19.90 -9.56 -8.51
N LEU A 12 -19.68 -9.33 -9.82
CA LEU A 12 -18.71 -8.36 -10.30
C LEU A 12 -19.03 -6.92 -9.88
N ILE A 13 -20.32 -6.53 -9.94
CA ILE A 13 -20.78 -5.21 -9.48
C ILE A 13 -20.54 -5.05 -7.98
N LEU A 14 -20.87 -6.06 -7.18
CA LEU A 14 -20.63 -6.03 -5.73
C LEU A 14 -19.13 -5.90 -5.42
N PHE A 15 -18.28 -6.67 -6.09
CA PHE A 15 -16.83 -6.60 -5.90
C PHE A 15 -16.29 -5.21 -6.27
N THR A 16 -16.74 -4.66 -7.39
CA THR A 16 -16.34 -3.32 -7.85
C THR A 16 -16.84 -2.24 -6.89
N GLY A 17 -18.07 -2.36 -6.38
CA GLY A 17 -18.63 -1.45 -5.38
C GLY A 17 -17.84 -1.47 -4.08
N LEU A 18 -17.40 -2.65 -3.62
CA LEU A 18 -16.55 -2.79 -2.44
C LEU A 18 -15.17 -2.16 -2.64
N GLU A 19 -14.53 -2.40 -3.79
CA GLU A 19 -13.26 -1.77 -4.16
C GLU A 19 -13.36 -0.24 -4.09
N ILE A 20 -14.40 0.32 -4.71
CA ILE A 20 -14.67 1.76 -4.70
C ILE A 20 -14.88 2.26 -3.26
N TYR A 21 -15.73 1.59 -2.48
CA TYR A 21 -15.99 1.96 -1.08
C TYR A 21 -14.71 2.02 -0.24
N LEU A 22 -13.83 1.02 -0.37
CA LEU A 22 -12.56 1.00 0.34
C LEU A 22 -11.66 2.16 -0.07
N MET A 23 -11.53 2.43 -1.38
CA MET A 23 -10.75 3.56 -1.89
C MET A 23 -11.23 4.92 -1.36
N TYR A 24 -12.54 5.12 -1.25
CA TYR A 24 -13.11 6.37 -0.74
C TYR A 24 -13.05 6.49 0.78
N SER A 25 -13.02 5.36 1.50
CA SER A 25 -12.96 5.34 2.97
C SER A 25 -11.53 5.40 3.51
N GLU A 26 -10.55 5.79 2.69
CA GLU A 26 -9.12 5.80 3.05
C GLU A 26 -8.62 4.43 3.53
N LYS A 27 -9.20 3.35 3.00
CA LYS A 27 -8.78 1.97 3.31
C LYS A 27 -8.04 1.37 2.13
N VAL A 28 -7.20 0.39 2.42
CA VAL A 28 -6.49 -0.37 1.39
C VAL A 28 -7.48 -1.26 0.63
N PRO A 29 -7.60 -1.13 -0.71
CA PRO A 29 -8.50 -1.96 -1.51
C PRO A 29 -8.03 -3.42 -1.59
N LEU A 30 -8.94 -4.38 -1.84
CA LEU A 30 -8.60 -5.81 -1.95
C LEU A 30 -7.64 -6.06 -3.12
N SER A 31 -7.81 -5.33 -4.23
CA SER A 31 -6.88 -5.35 -5.36
C SER A 31 -5.45 -5.00 -4.95
N ASN A 32 -5.27 -4.07 -4.01
CA ASN A 32 -3.96 -3.70 -3.48
C ASN A 32 -3.36 -4.83 -2.61
N HIS A 33 -4.19 -5.46 -1.77
CA HIS A 33 -3.76 -6.65 -1.03
C HIS A 33 -3.26 -7.75 -1.95
N MET A 34 -3.98 -8.05 -3.02
CA MET A 34 -3.56 -9.04 -4.02
C MET A 34 -2.25 -8.62 -4.70
N TYR A 35 -2.14 -7.37 -5.13
CA TYR A 35 -0.93 -6.85 -5.77
C TYR A 35 0.31 -6.96 -4.86
N ARG A 36 0.15 -6.66 -3.57
CA ARG A 36 1.18 -6.80 -2.54
C ARG A 36 1.61 -8.25 -2.36
N VAL A 37 0.64 -9.16 -2.19
CA VAL A 37 0.90 -10.60 -2.00
C VAL A 37 1.63 -11.20 -3.20
N ILE A 38 1.20 -10.89 -4.42
CA ILE A 38 1.84 -11.37 -5.65
C ILE A 38 3.28 -10.85 -5.76
N SER A 39 3.56 -9.64 -5.24
CA SER A 39 4.90 -9.06 -5.22
C SER A 39 5.81 -9.62 -4.12
N GLY A 40 5.28 -10.48 -3.23
CA GLY A 40 5.99 -10.98 -2.04
C GLY A 40 6.24 -9.90 -0.98
N ALA A 41 5.58 -8.76 -1.08
CA ALA A 41 5.82 -7.63 -0.18
C ALA A 41 5.15 -7.87 1.19
N PRO A 42 5.82 -7.55 2.31
CA PRO A 42 5.29 -7.81 3.66
C PRO A 42 4.03 -7.01 3.95
N THR A 43 3.23 -7.46 4.91
CA THR A 43 2.15 -6.61 5.45
C THR A 43 2.79 -5.59 6.38
N VAL A 44 2.34 -4.34 6.31
CA VAL A 44 2.91 -3.26 7.15
C VAL A 44 1.77 -2.43 7.73
N HIS A 45 1.68 -2.39 9.06
CA HIS A 45 0.83 -1.47 9.80
C HIS A 45 1.67 -0.41 10.51
N LEU A 46 1.14 0.81 10.56
CA LEU A 46 1.74 1.91 11.30
C LEU A 46 0.65 2.58 12.12
N ASN A 47 0.72 2.47 13.44
CA ASN A 47 -0.32 2.99 14.35
C ASN A 47 -1.70 2.38 14.05
N ASP A 48 -1.78 1.06 13.92
CA ASP A 48 -2.98 0.29 13.55
C ASP A 48 -3.53 0.58 12.13
N GLU A 49 -2.90 1.46 11.35
CA GLU A 49 -3.26 1.74 9.96
C GLU A 49 -2.46 0.87 8.99
N LEU A 50 -3.17 0.09 8.17
CA LEU A 50 -2.55 -0.67 7.09
C LEU A 50 -2.04 0.24 5.98
N LEU A 51 -0.77 0.09 5.62
CA LEU A 51 -0.17 0.87 4.53
C LEU A 51 -0.54 0.36 3.14
N LEU A 52 -0.76 1.29 2.21
CA LEU A 52 -1.04 1.01 0.80
C LEU A 52 0.26 0.66 0.07
N TYR A 53 0.34 -0.55 -0.49
CA TYR A 53 1.48 -0.97 -1.29
C TYR A 53 1.48 -0.30 -2.67
N GLN A 54 2.60 0.30 -3.06
CA GLN A 54 2.73 1.07 -4.31
C GLN A 54 3.66 0.44 -5.35
N GLY A 55 4.20 -0.76 -5.07
CA GLY A 55 5.11 -1.48 -5.96
C GLY A 55 6.52 -1.61 -5.39
N THR A 56 7.37 -2.31 -6.15
CA THR A 56 8.80 -2.47 -5.86
C THR A 56 9.60 -1.50 -6.72
N PHE A 57 10.52 -0.77 -6.10
CA PHE A 57 11.35 0.23 -6.77
C PHE A 57 12.82 -0.05 -6.54
N VAL A 58 13.63 0.27 -7.55
CA VAL A 58 15.08 0.39 -7.36
C VAL A 58 15.34 1.74 -6.70
N ILE A 59 15.92 1.73 -5.51
CA ILE A 59 16.33 2.91 -4.78
C ILE A 59 17.67 2.63 -4.10
N ASP A 60 18.61 3.54 -4.27
CA ASP A 60 19.90 3.44 -3.59
C ASP A 60 19.69 3.64 -2.09
N LYS A 61 20.15 2.68 -1.30
CA LYS A 61 20.03 2.64 0.16
C LYS A 61 20.68 3.83 0.85
N ASN A 62 21.66 4.48 0.21
CA ASN A 62 22.29 5.69 0.76
C ASN A 62 21.32 6.87 0.82
N TYR A 63 20.24 6.84 0.04
CA TYR A 63 19.16 7.82 0.10
C TYR A 63 18.04 7.43 1.07
N LEU A 64 18.17 6.31 1.78
CA LEU A 64 17.19 5.86 2.76
C LEU A 64 17.68 6.16 4.18
N VAL A 65 16.80 6.79 4.96
CA VAL A 65 17.03 7.09 6.38
C VAL A 65 16.00 6.31 7.20
N SER A 66 16.43 5.71 8.31
CA SER A 66 15.53 5.06 9.26
C SER A 66 14.46 6.05 9.70
N TYR A 67 13.21 5.58 9.71
CA TYR A 67 12.07 6.38 10.09
C TYR A 67 11.48 5.90 11.41
N ILE A 68 10.85 4.72 11.39
CA ILE A 68 10.18 4.13 12.55
C ILE A 68 10.04 2.63 12.34
N LYS A 69 9.74 1.88 13.39
CA LYS A 69 9.32 0.48 13.26
C LYS A 69 7.82 0.39 13.05
N SER A 70 7.40 -0.53 12.18
CA SER A 70 6.00 -0.91 12.00
C SER A 70 5.47 -1.67 13.22
N ASP A 71 4.15 -1.85 13.29
CA ASP A 71 3.51 -2.62 14.35
C ASP A 71 3.94 -4.11 14.33
N GLU A 72 4.38 -4.62 13.17
CA GLU A 72 5.01 -5.93 12.99
C GLU A 72 6.52 -5.96 13.28
N ASN A 73 7.09 -4.90 13.85
CA ASN A 73 8.53 -4.72 14.09
C ASN A 73 9.40 -4.68 12.81
N ILE A 74 8.84 -4.27 11.67
CA ILE A 74 9.59 -4.07 10.42
C ILE A 74 10.22 -2.67 10.47
N GLU A 75 11.52 -2.57 10.20
CA GLU A 75 12.19 -1.26 10.08
C GLU A 75 11.71 -0.54 8.82
N LEU A 76 11.13 0.66 8.98
CA LEU A 76 10.62 1.49 7.90
C LEU A 76 11.59 2.62 7.61
N TYR A 77 11.72 2.95 6.33
CA TYR A 77 12.64 3.97 5.85
C TYR A 77 11.90 5.05 5.06
N ILE A 78 12.47 6.24 5.01
CA ILE A 78 12.02 7.35 4.16
C ILE A 78 13.19 7.85 3.32
N ALA A 79 12.90 8.60 2.26
CA ALA A 79 13.94 9.25 1.48
C ALA A 79 14.66 10.34 2.32
N SER A 80 15.97 10.48 2.12
CA SER A 80 16.78 11.55 2.70
C SER A 80 16.26 12.93 2.27
N GLY A 81 16.32 13.92 3.16
CA GLY A 81 15.89 15.28 2.87
C GLY A 81 14.40 15.56 3.08
N ILE A 82 13.62 14.55 3.49
CA ILE A 82 12.26 14.76 3.99
C ILE A 82 12.33 15.31 5.43
N PRO A 83 11.75 16.49 5.74
CA PRO A 83 11.73 17.03 7.09
C PRO A 83 11.01 16.09 8.07
N ALA A 84 11.53 15.95 9.30
CA ALA A 84 10.97 15.06 10.31
C ALA A 84 9.51 15.42 10.71
N GLU A 85 9.14 16.70 10.59
CA GLU A 85 7.80 17.20 10.90
C GLU A 85 6.78 16.90 9.80
N MET A 86 7.22 16.45 8.63
CA MET A 86 6.36 16.17 7.48
C MET A 86 5.95 14.70 7.46
N ARG A 87 4.65 14.43 7.29
CA ARG A 87 4.15 13.07 7.00
C ARG A 87 4.79 12.59 5.69
N PRO A 88 5.61 11.52 5.70
CA PRO A 88 6.37 11.15 4.53
C PRO A 88 5.44 10.73 3.38
N PRO A 89 5.71 11.16 2.14
CA PRO A 89 4.89 10.78 0.99
C PRO A 89 5.04 9.28 0.67
N TRP A 90 6.22 8.72 0.93
CA TRP A 90 6.53 7.31 0.69
C TRP A 90 7.32 6.73 1.85
N ILE A 91 6.99 5.50 2.17
CA ILE A 91 7.63 4.68 3.19
C ILE A 91 8.22 3.46 2.48
N PHE A 92 9.46 3.11 2.79
CA PHE A 92 10.20 2.05 2.12
C PHE A 92 10.51 0.91 3.08
N VAL A 93 10.41 -0.32 2.56
CA VAL A 93 10.92 -1.53 3.20
C VAL A 93 11.98 -2.14 2.27
N PRO A 94 13.26 -2.09 2.63
CA PRO A 94 14.35 -2.65 1.83
C PRO A 94 14.18 -4.15 1.58
N ASN A 95 14.52 -4.58 0.37
CA ASN A 95 14.43 -5.96 -0.10
C ASN A 95 15.65 -6.34 -0.97
N GLY A 96 16.80 -6.58 -0.34
CA GLY A 96 18.02 -6.98 -1.05
C GLY A 96 18.78 -5.80 -1.67
N ASN A 97 19.58 -6.05 -2.71
CA ASN A 97 20.69 -5.18 -3.12
C ASN A 97 20.33 -3.71 -3.33
N ASP A 98 19.27 -3.38 -4.06
CA ASP A 98 18.77 -1.99 -4.21
C ASP A 98 17.25 -1.94 -4.42
N LEU A 99 16.55 -3.05 -4.21
CA LEU A 99 15.10 -3.08 -4.32
C LEU A 99 14.48 -2.71 -2.98
N SER A 100 13.42 -1.91 -3.02
CA SER A 100 12.60 -1.60 -1.86
C SER A 100 11.13 -1.68 -2.21
N TYR A 101 10.34 -2.26 -1.31
CA TYR A 101 8.89 -2.16 -1.38
C TYR A 101 8.49 -0.75 -0.95
N ARG A 102 7.71 -0.06 -1.79
CA ARG A 102 7.22 1.28 -1.50
C ARG A 102 5.79 1.19 -0.99
N TYR A 103 5.52 1.95 0.05
CA TYR A 103 4.23 2.10 0.68
C TYR A 103 3.87 3.57 0.79
N SER A 104 2.58 3.84 0.95
CA SER A 104 2.06 5.14 1.35
C SER A 104 0.98 4.94 2.39
N ILE A 105 0.80 5.91 3.26
CA ILE A 105 -0.37 5.89 4.13
C ILE A 105 -1.60 6.15 3.26
N PRO A 106 -2.70 5.37 3.40
CA PRO A 106 -3.90 5.58 2.62
C PRO A 106 -4.39 7.03 2.73
N LYS A 107 -4.75 7.60 1.58
CA LYS A 107 -5.36 8.92 1.46
C LYS A 107 -6.45 8.84 0.39
N PRO A 108 -7.45 9.72 0.40
CA PRO A 108 -8.42 9.78 -0.68
C PRO A 108 -7.69 10.06 -1.99
N ARG A 109 -7.88 9.20 -3.00
CA ARG A 109 -7.20 9.34 -4.30
C ARG A 109 -7.48 10.68 -5.02
N PHE A 110 -8.50 11.42 -4.59
CA PHE A 110 -8.95 12.70 -5.15
C PHE A 110 -8.87 13.87 -4.16
N SER A 111 -8.11 13.75 -3.07
CA SER A 111 -7.82 14.89 -2.19
C SER A 111 -6.70 15.73 -2.83
N TYR A 112 -7.09 16.83 -3.48
CA TYR A 112 -6.20 17.87 -4.00
C TYR A 112 -5.83 18.88 -2.92
#